data_AF-A0A2V9MX85-F1
#
_entry.id   AF-A0A2V9MX85-F1
#
_cell.length_a   1.000
_cell.length_b   1.000
_cell.length_c   1.000
_cell.angle_alpha   90.00
_cell.angle_beta   90.00
_cell.angle_gamma   90.00
#
_symmetry.space_group_name_H-M   'P 1'
#
loop_
_entity.id
_entity.type
_entity.pdbx_description
1 polymer ?
#
loop_
_entity_poly.entity_id
_entity_poly.type
_entity_poly.pdbx_seq_one_letter_code
_entity_poly.pdbx_strand_id
1 'polypeptide(L)'
;MADYATLLRDHVTLKCRSIDRILLQAFVPKLQTAGYVCRFLRWQRGFKIPSSAAFGKIGEEYVKRIRDFAKANNIPVVRFEKGQNKEKLARPYFEAAAREGKKDRVVLIGVAQEKARVWRSWKAKGQDKVAHPHMEWGRQMAYINHFYFYIWDSEWGKTFWKTNAYAPYPVWLWLNGHEWAKQQLKKAGIGYEELDNGFRSCDDALALQKICDRLGPGAAKSFFWRWLGRLPSPLTEEDLKAGYVYDLAFRHMEVSDTCVFDRPQAGRMWFEGVIRDHLDVGRPHQVSLVFDRNIRGTTPGIFQTRVITKGTNPALTCYYKSSLIKQYFKEGKALRTETVICNTRDFGIGRRVCAQNWNALRAVGESANRRLCDAELADAQPAPDVATFDQVTRPSVTEDGLYAPGLRFGDPRVMAILASLVSFCHLVAGFTNRQLVERVGSFMQQPYRRRQATYDLRRLKRKGLISRIPHAHRYQLTSLGRRVAVLFTKTYGRTLAPGLTMLDLRLPDEVSRRSSLAIAWRQFEQALEVYIDRRLIAAGILIVL
;
A
#
# COMPACT_ATOMS: atom_id res chain seq x y z
N MET A 1 -16.12 19.33 16.74
CA MET A 1 -15.46 18.05 16.40
C MET A 1 -13.97 18.34 16.29
N ALA A 2 -13.12 17.65 17.05
CA ALA A 2 -11.67 17.77 16.88
C ALA A 2 -11.31 17.42 15.43
N ASP A 3 -10.49 18.23 14.78
CA ASP A 3 -9.98 17.88 13.45
C ASP A 3 -9.01 16.70 13.55
N TYR A 4 -8.88 15.92 12.47
CA TYR A 4 -8.05 14.73 12.47
C TYR A 4 -6.54 15.03 12.66
N ALA A 5 -6.09 16.26 12.38
CA ALA A 5 -4.71 16.68 12.62
C ALA A 5 -4.41 16.80 14.12
N THR A 6 -5.37 17.27 14.90
CA THR A 6 -5.33 17.31 16.37
C THR A 6 -5.27 15.89 16.94
N LEU A 7 -6.03 14.95 16.36
CA LEU A 7 -5.98 13.55 16.79
C LEU A 7 -4.63 12.88 16.53
N LEU A 8 -3.92 13.20 15.45
CA LEU A 8 -2.57 12.67 15.21
C LEU A 8 -1.49 13.33 16.08
N ARG A 9 -1.70 14.58 16.49
CA ARG A 9 -0.74 15.33 17.31
C ARG A 9 -0.84 14.96 18.78
N ASP A 10 -2.05 14.92 19.30
CA ASP A 10 -2.27 14.91 20.75
C ASP A 10 -2.49 13.50 21.30
N HIS A 11 -2.81 12.54 20.44
CA HIS A 11 -3.16 11.18 20.85
C HIS A 11 -2.19 10.11 20.35
N VAL A 12 -1.09 10.46 19.67
CA VAL A 12 -0.08 9.47 19.25
C VAL A 12 0.98 9.31 20.33
N THR A 13 1.10 8.10 20.87
CA THR A 13 2.05 7.75 21.94
C THR A 13 3.34 7.13 21.41
N LEU A 14 3.28 6.50 20.24
CA LEU A 14 4.44 5.90 19.58
C LEU A 14 4.34 6.06 18.07
N LYS A 15 5.43 6.49 17.45
CA LYS A 15 5.61 6.45 16.00
C LYS A 15 6.82 5.60 15.65
N CYS A 16 6.63 4.63 14.76
CA CYS A 16 7.69 3.72 14.32
C CYS A 16 7.66 3.54 12.81
N ARG A 17 8.74 3.94 12.14
CA ARG A 17 8.99 3.68 10.72
C ARG A 17 10.00 2.56 10.57
N SER A 18 9.66 1.55 9.77
CA SER A 18 10.53 0.40 9.56
C SER A 18 10.32 -0.20 8.18
N ILE A 19 11.35 -0.88 7.69
CA ILE A 19 11.16 -1.93 6.68
C ILE A 19 10.49 -3.10 7.41
N ASP A 20 9.35 -3.57 6.92
CA ASP A 20 8.60 -4.66 7.55
C ASP A 20 8.86 -5.99 6.85
N ARG A 21 8.28 -6.20 5.68
CA ARG A 21 8.45 -7.46 4.94
C ARG A 21 9.54 -7.34 3.90
N ILE A 22 10.47 -8.30 3.89
CA ILE A 22 11.51 -8.40 2.87
C ILE A 22 11.43 -9.79 2.25
N LEU A 23 11.06 -9.86 0.98
CA LEU A 23 11.11 -11.09 0.19
C LEU A 23 12.26 -10.98 -0.82
N LEU A 24 13.23 -11.88 -0.70
CA LEU A 24 14.39 -11.93 -1.59
C LEU A 24 14.37 -13.22 -2.41
N GLN A 25 15.06 -13.18 -3.55
CA GLN A 25 15.43 -14.35 -4.32
C GLN A 25 16.96 -14.41 -4.42
N ALA A 26 17.56 -15.50 -3.98
CA ALA A 26 18.93 -15.83 -4.34
C ALA A 26 18.94 -16.62 -5.65
N PHE A 27 19.87 -16.27 -6.53
CA PHE A 27 20.09 -16.94 -7.80
C PHE A 27 21.58 -17.04 -8.10
N VAL A 28 22.00 -18.08 -8.80
CA VAL A 28 23.40 -18.24 -9.23
C VAL A 28 23.54 -17.61 -10.61
N PRO A 29 24.28 -16.49 -10.80
CA PRO A 29 24.36 -15.81 -12.09
C PRO A 29 24.88 -16.69 -13.21
N LYS A 30 25.92 -17.49 -12.93
CA LYS A 30 26.50 -18.46 -13.87
C LYS A 30 25.56 -19.61 -14.24
N LEU A 31 24.42 -19.82 -13.57
CA LEU A 31 23.47 -20.88 -13.95
C LEU A 31 22.24 -20.35 -14.69
N GLN A 32 22.25 -19.07 -15.11
CA GLN A 32 21.12 -18.45 -15.79
C GLN A 32 21.13 -18.61 -17.32
N THR A 33 22.25 -19.00 -17.93
CA THR A 33 22.34 -19.21 -19.39
C THR A 33 22.78 -20.63 -19.73
N ALA A 34 22.34 -21.13 -20.89
CA ALA A 34 22.63 -22.50 -21.32
C ALA A 34 24.15 -22.75 -21.47
N GLY A 35 24.90 -21.78 -22.01
CA GLY A 35 26.35 -21.89 -22.15
C GLY A 35 27.04 -22.21 -20.83
N TYR A 36 26.84 -21.39 -19.80
CA TYR A 36 27.47 -21.61 -18.49
C TYR A 36 26.93 -22.85 -17.74
N VAL A 37 25.68 -23.25 -18.00
CA VAL A 37 25.13 -24.53 -17.54
C VAL A 37 25.91 -25.71 -18.12
N CYS A 38 26.20 -25.70 -19.41
CA CYS A 38 27.04 -26.72 -20.05
C CYS A 38 28.45 -26.71 -19.45
N ARG A 39 29.03 -25.52 -19.22
CA ARG A 39 30.35 -25.38 -18.56
C ARG A 39 30.34 -26.01 -17.16
N PHE A 40 29.30 -25.73 -16.38
CA PHE A 40 29.13 -26.27 -15.04
C PHE A 40 29.08 -27.80 -15.05
N LEU A 41 28.21 -28.37 -15.88
CA LEU A 41 28.05 -29.81 -15.92
C LEU A 41 29.31 -30.53 -16.44
N ARG A 42 29.91 -30.03 -17.52
CA ARG A 42 31.05 -30.69 -18.18
C ARG A 42 32.37 -30.49 -17.43
N TRP A 43 32.72 -29.25 -17.12
CA TRP A 43 34.06 -28.92 -16.61
C TRP A 43 34.12 -28.86 -15.09
N GLN A 44 33.06 -28.37 -14.43
CA GLN A 44 33.05 -28.27 -12.97
C GLN A 44 32.59 -29.59 -12.31
N ARG A 45 31.52 -30.22 -12.83
CA ARG A 45 30.94 -31.44 -12.24
C ARG A 45 31.34 -32.74 -12.95
N GLY A 46 32.20 -32.66 -13.96
CA GLY A 46 32.80 -33.82 -14.64
C GLY A 46 31.84 -34.69 -15.46
N PHE A 47 30.62 -34.23 -15.76
CA PHE A 47 29.68 -35.01 -16.56
C PHE A 47 30.10 -35.06 -18.03
N LYS A 48 30.25 -36.28 -18.58
CA LYS A 48 30.60 -36.48 -20.00
C LYS A 48 29.58 -35.81 -20.94
N ILE A 49 28.29 -35.92 -20.66
CA ILE A 49 27.25 -35.28 -21.49
C ILE A 49 26.53 -34.24 -20.64
N PRO A 50 26.68 -32.93 -20.93
CA PRO A 50 25.93 -31.89 -20.25
C PRO A 50 24.46 -31.98 -20.69
N SER A 51 23.63 -32.59 -19.85
CA SER A 51 22.20 -32.78 -20.08
C SER A 51 21.40 -32.56 -18.79
N SER A 52 20.08 -32.38 -18.89
CA SER A 52 19.20 -32.26 -17.73
C SER A 52 19.18 -33.52 -16.85
N ALA A 53 19.58 -34.69 -17.37
CA ALA A 53 19.76 -35.90 -16.56
C ALA A 53 20.91 -35.75 -15.55
N ALA A 54 21.98 -35.02 -15.91
CA ALA A 54 23.06 -34.70 -14.97
C ALA A 54 22.57 -33.83 -13.81
N PHE A 55 21.69 -32.86 -14.08
CA PHE A 55 21.02 -32.11 -13.01
C PHE A 55 20.10 -32.98 -12.15
N GLY A 56 19.48 -34.02 -12.72
CA GLY A 56 18.72 -35.02 -11.97
C GLY A 56 19.57 -35.67 -10.87
N LYS A 57 20.78 -36.14 -11.22
CA LYS A 57 21.72 -36.74 -10.27
C LYS A 57 22.13 -35.78 -9.14
N ILE A 58 22.47 -34.53 -9.48
CA ILE A 58 22.78 -33.50 -8.48
C ILE A 58 21.56 -33.23 -7.58
N GLY A 59 20.37 -33.16 -8.17
CA GLY A 59 19.13 -32.93 -7.45
C GLY A 59 18.78 -34.08 -6.49
N GLU A 60 18.92 -35.33 -6.91
CA GLU A 60 18.69 -36.52 -6.08
C GLU A 60 19.64 -36.56 -4.88
N GLU A 61 20.93 -36.31 -5.11
CA GLU A 61 21.92 -36.20 -4.05
C GLU A 61 21.56 -35.07 -3.08
N TYR A 62 21.13 -33.92 -3.60
CA TYR A 62 20.71 -32.81 -2.77
C TYR A 62 19.48 -33.15 -1.91
N VAL A 63 18.47 -33.79 -2.49
CA VAL A 63 17.29 -34.26 -1.72
C VAL A 63 17.68 -35.25 -0.64
N LYS A 64 18.63 -36.16 -0.92
CA LYS A 64 19.17 -37.08 0.09
C LYS A 64 19.80 -36.30 1.26
N ARG A 65 20.68 -35.33 0.96
CA ARG A 65 21.29 -34.47 1.98
C ARG A 65 20.27 -33.70 2.82
N ILE A 66 19.15 -33.24 2.24
CA ILE A 66 18.06 -32.61 3.00
C ILE A 66 17.42 -33.60 3.99
N ARG A 67 17.16 -34.84 3.57
CA ARG A 67 16.57 -35.87 4.44
C ARG A 67 17.54 -36.25 5.56
N ASP A 68 18.80 -36.41 5.24
CA ASP A 68 19.86 -36.75 6.21
C ASP A 68 20.01 -35.62 7.24
N PHE A 69 20.02 -34.36 6.79
CA PHE A 69 20.03 -33.19 7.66
C PHE A 69 18.81 -33.14 8.59
N ALA A 70 17.61 -33.40 8.06
CA ALA A 70 16.39 -33.43 8.87
C ALA A 70 16.46 -34.51 9.96
N LYS A 71 16.91 -35.72 9.60
CA LYS A 71 17.08 -36.84 10.52
C LYS A 71 18.14 -36.54 11.60
N ALA A 72 19.31 -36.05 11.20
CA ALA A 72 20.42 -35.76 12.10
C ALA A 72 20.07 -34.68 13.15
N ASN A 73 19.20 -33.73 12.79
CA ASN A 73 18.80 -32.63 13.66
C ASN A 73 17.42 -32.83 14.31
N ASN A 74 16.80 -34.00 14.14
CA ASN A 74 15.44 -34.32 14.61
C ASN A 74 14.39 -33.27 14.16
N ILE A 75 14.51 -32.80 12.91
CA ILE A 75 13.61 -31.78 12.36
C ILE A 75 12.38 -32.45 11.75
N PRO A 76 11.16 -32.07 12.14
CA PRO A 76 9.95 -32.62 11.53
C PRO A 76 9.88 -32.23 10.05
N VAL A 77 9.50 -33.19 9.21
CA VAL A 77 9.28 -33.00 7.77
C VAL A 77 7.80 -33.15 7.47
N VAL A 78 7.14 -32.08 7.03
CA VAL A 78 5.70 -32.05 6.76
C VAL A 78 5.45 -31.82 5.27
N ARG A 79 4.61 -32.64 4.66
CA ARG A 79 4.16 -32.43 3.29
C ARG A 79 2.88 -31.60 3.31
N PHE A 80 2.91 -30.44 2.67
CA PHE A 80 1.76 -29.54 2.61
C PHE A 80 0.73 -30.00 1.59
N GLU A 81 -0.54 -29.94 1.98
CA GLU A 81 -1.67 -30.18 1.09
C GLU A 81 -2.12 -28.90 0.38
N LYS A 82 -2.87 -29.05 -0.71
CA LYS A 82 -3.41 -27.93 -1.47
C LYS A 82 -4.39 -27.13 -0.60
N GLY A 83 -4.21 -25.82 -0.56
CA GLY A 83 -5.09 -24.90 0.19
C GLY A 83 -4.73 -24.72 1.67
N GLN A 84 -3.79 -25.50 2.20
CA GLN A 84 -3.33 -25.31 3.58
C GLN A 84 -2.54 -24.01 3.74
N ASN A 85 -2.79 -23.31 4.85
CA ASN A 85 -1.98 -22.17 5.25
C ASN A 85 -0.69 -22.66 5.92
N LYS A 86 0.42 -22.58 5.18
CA LYS A 86 1.73 -23.05 5.61
C LYS A 86 2.26 -22.30 6.83
N GLU A 87 1.98 -21.00 6.96
CA GLU A 87 2.39 -20.20 8.13
C GLU A 87 1.65 -20.65 9.38
N LYS A 88 0.35 -20.93 9.28
CA LYS A 88 -0.46 -21.45 10.39
C LYS A 88 0.06 -22.82 10.87
N LEU A 89 0.49 -23.68 9.93
CA LEU A 89 1.09 -24.98 10.24
C LEU A 89 2.48 -24.86 10.88
N ALA A 90 3.28 -23.88 10.50
CA ALA A 90 4.61 -23.65 11.06
C ALA A 90 4.56 -23.00 12.46
N ARG A 91 3.48 -22.30 12.80
CA ARG A 91 3.35 -21.51 14.04
C ARG A 91 3.62 -22.31 15.33
N PRO A 92 3.07 -23.51 15.57
CA PRO A 92 3.33 -24.28 16.79
C PRO A 92 4.81 -24.63 16.96
N TYR A 93 5.52 -24.88 15.85
CA TYR A 93 6.95 -25.19 15.88
C TYR A 93 7.80 -23.98 16.27
N PHE A 94 7.42 -22.78 15.82
CA PHE A 94 8.05 -21.55 16.28
C PHE A 94 7.78 -21.26 17.77
N GLU A 95 6.56 -21.49 18.23
CA GLU A 95 6.18 -21.30 19.65
C GLU A 95 6.90 -22.28 20.57
N ALA A 96 7.04 -23.55 20.16
CA ALA A 96 7.87 -24.52 20.87
C ALA A 96 9.34 -24.07 20.90
N ALA A 97 9.87 -23.62 19.75
CA ALA A 97 11.25 -23.19 19.67
C ALA A 97 11.56 -21.97 20.55
N ALA A 98 10.61 -21.04 20.65
CA ALA A 98 10.69 -19.87 21.51
C ALA A 98 10.69 -20.24 22.99
N ARG A 99 9.84 -21.18 23.42
CA ARG A 99 9.76 -21.66 24.83
C ARG A 99 11.04 -22.36 25.29
N GLU A 100 11.64 -23.16 24.42
CA GLU A 100 12.90 -23.85 24.73
C GLU A 100 14.12 -22.93 24.74
N GLY A 101 14.00 -21.67 24.30
CA GLY A 101 15.09 -20.70 24.25
C GLY A 101 16.19 -21.00 23.22
N LYS A 102 16.18 -22.15 22.54
CA LYS A 102 17.23 -22.50 21.56
C LYS A 102 17.04 -21.69 20.27
N LYS A 103 18.04 -20.87 19.97
CA LYS A 103 18.10 -20.00 18.78
C LYS A 103 18.88 -20.65 17.64
N ASP A 104 18.73 -20.07 16.45
CA ASP A 104 19.48 -20.42 15.24
C ASP A 104 19.32 -21.88 14.80
N ARG A 105 18.07 -22.33 14.68
CA ARG A 105 17.73 -23.68 14.21
C ARG A 105 16.60 -23.70 13.19
N VAL A 106 16.58 -24.75 12.40
CA VAL A 106 15.41 -25.11 11.58
C VAL A 106 14.39 -25.79 12.49
N VAL A 107 13.17 -25.29 12.52
CA VAL A 107 12.09 -25.81 13.38
C VAL A 107 11.15 -26.76 12.65
N LEU A 108 11.09 -26.65 11.32
CA LEU A 108 10.23 -27.44 10.45
C LEU A 108 10.77 -27.42 9.01
N ILE A 109 10.71 -28.56 8.33
CA ILE A 109 10.89 -28.63 6.87
C ILE A 109 9.56 -28.96 6.21
N GLY A 110 9.00 -28.00 5.49
CA GLY A 110 7.81 -28.18 4.68
C GLY A 110 8.14 -28.63 3.25
N VAL A 111 7.33 -29.53 2.69
CA VAL A 111 7.45 -29.98 1.29
C VAL A 111 6.16 -29.68 0.54
N ALA A 112 6.24 -28.93 -0.56
CA ALA A 112 5.09 -28.65 -1.42
C ALA A 112 5.46 -28.83 -2.90
N GLN A 113 4.53 -29.35 -3.70
CA GLN A 113 4.70 -29.42 -5.15
C GLN A 113 4.18 -28.14 -5.80
N GLU A 114 5.05 -27.41 -6.48
CA GLU A 114 4.69 -26.13 -7.13
C GLU A 114 5.32 -26.03 -8.53
N LYS A 115 4.72 -25.19 -9.37
CA LYS A 115 5.23 -24.90 -10.71
C LYS A 115 6.48 -24.02 -10.62
N ALA A 116 7.57 -24.47 -11.23
CA ALA A 116 8.80 -23.69 -11.35
C ALA A 116 9.44 -23.82 -12.74
N ARG A 117 10.23 -22.80 -13.13
CA ARG A 117 10.94 -22.75 -14.41
C ARG A 117 12.32 -23.40 -14.29
N VAL A 118 12.44 -24.62 -14.81
CA VAL A 118 13.64 -25.47 -14.69
C VAL A 118 14.38 -25.59 -16.02
N TRP A 119 15.64 -26.01 -15.96
CA TRP A 119 16.39 -26.40 -17.15
C TRP A 119 15.96 -27.78 -17.66
N ARG A 120 15.75 -27.89 -18.98
CA ARG A 120 15.52 -29.14 -19.70
C ARG A 120 16.43 -29.18 -20.92
N SER A 121 16.88 -30.37 -21.26
CA SER A 121 17.64 -30.60 -22.49
C SER A 121 17.07 -31.75 -23.29
N TRP A 122 17.23 -31.70 -24.60
CA TRP A 122 16.89 -32.78 -25.53
C TRP A 122 18.03 -32.92 -26.55
N LYS A 123 18.12 -34.07 -27.20
CA LYS A 123 19.11 -34.27 -28.28
C LYS A 123 18.74 -33.36 -29.45
N ALA A 124 19.73 -32.74 -30.08
CA ALA A 124 19.50 -32.00 -31.31
C ALA A 124 19.01 -32.93 -32.43
N LYS A 125 18.28 -32.38 -33.40
CA LYS A 125 17.72 -33.17 -34.52
C LYS A 125 18.85 -33.93 -35.24
N GLY A 126 18.67 -35.25 -35.43
CA GLY A 126 19.65 -36.13 -36.09
C GLY A 126 20.77 -36.65 -35.19
N GLN A 127 20.78 -36.31 -33.89
CA GLN A 127 21.79 -36.78 -32.93
C GLN A 127 21.33 -38.01 -32.12
N ASP A 128 20.18 -38.62 -32.46
CA ASP A 128 19.54 -39.64 -31.61
C ASP A 128 20.39 -40.90 -31.39
N LYS A 129 21.17 -41.29 -32.41
CA LYS A 129 22.01 -42.49 -32.41
C LYS A 129 23.49 -42.21 -32.12
N VAL A 130 23.87 -40.96 -31.86
CA VAL A 130 25.27 -40.57 -31.60
C VAL A 130 25.63 -40.83 -30.13
N ALA A 131 26.82 -41.39 -29.88
CA ALA A 131 27.30 -41.70 -28.52
C ALA A 131 27.49 -40.45 -27.64
N HIS A 132 27.84 -39.32 -28.25
CA HIS A 132 27.97 -38.01 -27.61
C HIS A 132 27.09 -36.98 -28.34
N PRO A 133 25.77 -37.04 -28.15
CA PRO A 133 24.85 -36.18 -28.87
C PRO A 133 25.02 -34.72 -28.42
N HIS A 134 24.93 -33.80 -29.38
CA HIS A 134 24.76 -32.39 -29.05
C HIS A 134 23.39 -32.19 -28.37
N MET A 135 23.39 -31.54 -27.20
CA MET A 135 22.19 -31.29 -26.42
C MET A 135 21.71 -29.85 -26.63
N GLU A 136 20.45 -29.70 -27.02
CA GLU A 136 19.74 -28.42 -27.00
C GLU A 136 19.14 -28.17 -25.62
N TRP A 137 18.96 -26.89 -25.26
CA TRP A 137 18.54 -26.48 -23.92
C TRP A 137 17.41 -25.48 -23.95
N GLY A 138 16.48 -25.63 -23.01
CA GLY A 138 15.38 -24.71 -22.82
C GLY A 138 14.98 -24.60 -21.35
N ARG A 139 14.29 -23.52 -21.04
CA ARG A 139 13.63 -23.34 -19.74
C ARG A 139 12.16 -23.69 -19.85
N GLN A 140 11.72 -24.70 -19.11
CA GLN A 140 10.35 -25.18 -19.13
C GLN A 140 9.72 -25.12 -17.75
N MET A 141 8.39 -24.98 -17.69
CA MET A 141 7.64 -25.07 -16.45
C MET A 141 7.46 -26.54 -16.08
N ALA A 142 7.80 -26.90 -14.85
CA ALA A 142 7.59 -28.24 -14.30
C ALA A 142 7.02 -28.14 -12.89
N TYR A 143 6.20 -29.13 -12.51
CA TYR A 143 5.79 -29.31 -11.12
C TYR A 143 6.89 -30.03 -10.36
N ILE A 144 7.47 -29.35 -9.38
CA ILE A 144 8.62 -29.86 -8.62
C ILE A 144 8.38 -29.71 -7.13
N ASN A 145 9.08 -30.53 -6.34
CA ASN A 145 9.09 -30.37 -4.90
C ASN A 145 9.92 -29.14 -4.50
N HIS A 146 9.27 -28.25 -3.76
CA HIS A 146 9.91 -27.18 -3.03
C HIS A 146 10.06 -27.58 -1.57
N PHE A 147 11.23 -27.25 -1.02
CA PHE A 147 11.56 -27.43 0.39
C PHE A 147 11.52 -26.08 1.08
N TYR A 148 10.77 -25.98 2.17
CA TYR A 148 10.58 -24.81 3.01
C TYR A 148 11.24 -25.08 4.36
N PHE A 149 12.40 -24.50 4.60
CA PHE A 149 13.04 -24.52 5.91
C PHE A 149 12.49 -23.34 6.71
N TYR A 150 11.69 -23.64 7.74
CA TYR A 150 11.23 -22.64 8.70
C TYR A 150 12.30 -22.50 9.77
N ILE A 151 12.79 -21.27 9.97
CA ILE A 151 14.00 -21.01 10.73
C ILE A 151 13.67 -20.05 11.87
N TRP A 152 14.09 -20.42 13.08
CA TRP A 152 14.10 -19.53 14.24
C TRP A 152 15.51 -18.96 14.38
N ASP A 153 15.70 -17.72 13.95
CA ASP A 153 16.99 -17.03 13.88
C ASP A 153 17.16 -16.04 15.05
N SER A 154 18.38 -15.95 15.59
CA SER A 154 18.68 -15.10 16.74
C SER A 154 18.67 -13.60 16.45
N GLU A 155 18.73 -13.20 15.19
CA GLU A 155 18.68 -11.80 14.75
C GLU A 155 17.33 -11.45 14.13
N TRP A 156 16.71 -12.37 13.40
CA TRP A 156 15.50 -12.11 12.62
C TRP A 156 14.22 -12.72 13.20
N GLY A 157 14.33 -13.56 14.23
CA GLY A 157 13.19 -14.30 14.76
C GLY A 157 12.68 -15.32 13.74
N LYS A 158 11.36 -15.33 13.49
CA LYS A 158 10.72 -16.28 12.57
C LYS A 158 11.07 -15.91 11.12
N THR A 159 11.62 -16.86 10.37
CA THR A 159 11.96 -16.68 8.94
C THR A 159 11.66 -17.95 8.15
N PHE A 160 11.65 -17.86 6.81
CA PHE A 160 11.69 -19.07 5.98
C PHE A 160 12.70 -18.97 4.83
N TRP A 161 13.26 -20.12 4.50
CA TRP A 161 14.12 -20.36 3.35
C TRP A 161 13.47 -21.41 2.46
N LYS A 162 13.05 -21.01 1.26
CA LYS A 162 12.43 -21.89 0.29
C LYS A 162 13.41 -22.18 -0.84
N THR A 163 13.56 -23.44 -1.22
CA THR A 163 14.39 -23.84 -2.37
C THR A 163 13.80 -25.06 -3.09
N ASN A 164 14.49 -25.58 -4.10
CA ASN A 164 14.14 -26.81 -4.80
C ASN A 164 15.39 -27.48 -5.38
N ALA A 165 15.26 -28.76 -5.71
CA ALA A 165 16.37 -29.58 -6.22
C ALA A 165 16.60 -29.49 -7.73
N TYR A 166 16.01 -28.51 -8.41
CA TYR A 166 16.15 -28.36 -9.86
C TYR A 166 16.97 -27.12 -10.19
N ALA A 167 17.93 -27.26 -11.10
CA ALA A 167 18.72 -26.15 -11.59
C ALA A 167 17.80 -25.07 -12.19
N PRO A 168 18.02 -23.78 -11.85
CA PRO A 168 19.25 -23.18 -11.34
C PRO A 168 19.27 -23.01 -9.81
N TYR A 169 18.57 -23.87 -9.07
CA TYR A 169 18.57 -23.91 -7.60
C TYR A 169 18.22 -22.58 -6.93
N PRO A 170 17.14 -21.89 -7.35
CA PRO A 170 16.75 -20.62 -6.75
C PRO A 170 16.38 -20.80 -5.28
N VAL A 171 16.72 -19.79 -4.48
CA VAL A 171 16.30 -19.69 -3.09
C VAL A 171 15.37 -18.50 -2.96
N TRP A 172 14.29 -18.62 -2.20
CA TRP A 172 13.44 -17.52 -1.77
C TRP A 172 13.53 -17.36 -0.27
N LEU A 173 13.75 -16.14 0.18
CA LEU A 173 13.90 -15.79 1.58
C LEU A 173 12.77 -14.86 1.97
N TRP A 174 12.20 -15.09 3.14
CA TRP A 174 11.31 -14.14 3.79
C TRP A 174 11.89 -13.75 5.13
N LEU A 175 12.08 -12.44 5.29
CA LEU A 175 12.61 -11.80 6.48
C LEU A 175 11.61 -10.74 6.94
N ASN A 176 11.50 -10.56 8.25
CA ASN A 176 10.64 -9.55 8.85
C ASN A 176 11.48 -8.56 9.69
N GLY A 177 11.42 -7.27 9.34
CA GLY A 177 12.18 -6.22 9.99
C GLY A 177 11.66 -5.81 11.36
N HIS A 178 10.36 -5.93 11.65
CA HIS A 178 9.84 -5.73 13.01
C HIS A 178 10.32 -6.84 13.95
N GLU A 179 10.26 -8.10 13.53
CA GLU A 179 10.82 -9.22 14.29
C GLU A 179 12.33 -9.05 14.50
N TRP A 180 13.05 -8.57 13.48
CA TRP A 180 14.46 -8.22 13.64
C TRP A 180 14.68 -7.11 14.67
N ALA A 181 13.89 -6.03 14.62
CA ALA A 181 13.98 -4.92 15.58
C ALA A 181 13.64 -5.37 17.00
N LYS A 182 12.63 -6.23 17.18
CA LYS A 182 12.29 -6.88 18.46
C LYS A 182 13.49 -7.67 19.02
N GLN A 183 14.19 -8.44 18.18
CA GLN A 183 15.40 -9.15 18.62
C GLN A 183 16.53 -8.20 19.01
N GLN A 184 16.71 -7.08 18.29
CA GLN A 184 17.73 -6.09 18.65
C GLN A 184 17.41 -5.36 19.95
N LEU A 185 16.14 -5.00 20.19
CA LEU A 185 15.68 -4.41 21.45
C LEU A 185 15.92 -5.34 22.63
N LYS A 186 15.61 -6.65 22.48
CA LYS A 186 15.92 -7.67 23.49
C LYS A 186 17.41 -7.74 23.81
N LYS A 187 18.28 -7.66 22.80
CA LYS A 187 19.75 -7.64 22.99
C LYS A 187 20.23 -6.36 23.66
N ALA A 188 19.53 -5.25 23.45
CA ALA A 188 19.83 -3.96 24.06
C ALA A 188 19.22 -3.79 25.47
N GLY A 189 18.41 -4.74 25.94
CA GLY A 189 17.72 -4.64 27.23
C GLY A 189 16.60 -3.59 27.28
N ILE A 190 16.03 -3.22 26.13
CA ILE A 190 14.96 -2.21 26.04
C ILE A 190 13.60 -2.92 26.02
N GLY A 191 12.74 -2.60 26.97
CA GLY A 191 11.40 -3.15 27.08
C GLY A 191 10.45 -2.60 26.00
N TYR A 192 9.53 -3.46 25.56
CA TYR A 192 8.51 -3.10 24.57
C TYR A 192 7.29 -4.02 24.69
N GLU A 193 6.12 -3.54 24.28
CA GLU A 193 4.90 -4.35 24.13
C GLU A 193 4.63 -4.63 22.65
N GLU A 194 4.22 -5.86 22.33
CA GLU A 194 3.92 -6.27 20.94
C GLU A 194 2.55 -5.80 20.46
N LEU A 195 2.49 -5.42 19.18
CA LEU A 195 1.24 -5.20 18.42
C LEU A 195 1.19 -6.18 17.24
N ASP A 196 1.10 -7.47 17.55
CA ASP A 196 1.30 -8.57 16.60
C ASP A 196 2.61 -8.36 15.80
N ASN A 197 2.55 -8.16 14.48
CA ASN A 197 3.68 -7.73 13.67
C ASN A 197 3.93 -6.20 13.80
N GLY A 198 4.40 -5.75 14.97
CA GLY A 198 4.67 -4.34 15.28
C GLY A 198 4.90 -4.07 16.77
N PHE A 199 4.93 -2.78 17.13
CA PHE A 199 5.16 -2.28 18.50
C PHE A 199 3.93 -1.51 18.99
N ARG A 200 3.47 -1.82 20.19
CA ARG A 200 2.41 -1.08 20.89
C ARG A 200 2.98 0.04 21.75
N SER A 201 4.02 -0.26 22.51
CA SER A 201 4.79 0.67 23.31
C SER A 201 6.26 0.24 23.31
N CYS A 202 7.15 1.17 23.64
CA CYS A 202 8.59 0.92 23.79
C CYS A 202 9.11 1.91 24.83
N ASP A 203 9.94 1.42 25.76
CA ASP A 203 10.49 2.25 26.85
C ASP A 203 11.36 3.39 26.30
N ASP A 204 12.05 3.14 25.18
CA ASP A 204 12.80 4.16 24.43
C ASP A 204 12.41 4.14 22.94
N ALA A 205 11.49 5.04 22.56
CA ALA A 205 11.01 5.19 21.19
C ALA A 205 12.12 5.68 20.22
N LEU A 206 13.08 6.47 20.70
CA LEU A 206 14.19 6.97 19.87
C LEU A 206 15.17 5.84 19.56
N ALA A 207 15.49 4.99 20.54
CA ALA A 207 16.31 3.82 20.33
C ALA A 207 15.64 2.81 19.38
N LEU A 208 14.33 2.57 19.53
CA LEU A 208 13.56 1.76 18.59
C LEU A 208 13.68 2.30 17.16
N GLN A 209 13.47 3.60 16.95
CA GLN A 209 13.57 4.19 15.61
C GLN A 209 15.00 4.05 15.05
N LYS A 210 16.04 4.31 15.86
CA LYS A 210 17.44 4.11 15.45
C LYS A 210 17.75 2.65 15.05
N ILE A 211 17.19 1.69 15.77
CA ILE A 211 17.30 0.25 15.43
C ILE A 211 16.67 0.00 14.06
N CYS A 212 15.42 0.42 13.84
CA CYS A 212 14.73 0.27 12.56
C CYS A 212 15.49 0.96 11.40
N ASP A 213 16.10 2.11 11.65
CA ASP A 213 16.88 2.86 10.66
C ASP A 213 18.19 2.15 10.30
N ARG A 214 18.81 1.44 11.25
CA ARG A 214 20.02 0.65 11.01
C ARG A 214 19.80 -0.56 10.10
N LEU A 215 18.56 -1.02 9.91
CA LEU A 215 18.25 -2.19 9.10
C LEU A 215 18.65 -1.98 7.62
N GLY A 216 19.75 -2.64 7.24
CA GLY A 216 20.39 -2.49 5.93
C GLY A 216 20.60 -3.81 5.19
N PRO A 217 21.11 -3.76 3.95
CA PRO A 217 21.33 -4.95 3.13
C PRO A 217 22.40 -5.88 3.73
N GLY A 218 23.30 -5.36 4.56
CA GLY A 218 24.30 -6.15 5.27
C GLY A 218 23.67 -7.19 6.20
N ALA A 219 22.57 -6.84 6.90
CA ALA A 219 21.86 -7.78 7.78
C ALA A 219 21.24 -8.93 6.97
N ALA A 220 20.61 -8.63 5.83
CA ALA A 220 20.02 -9.65 4.96
C ALA A 220 21.07 -10.56 4.31
N LYS A 221 22.22 -9.98 3.89
CA LYS A 221 23.35 -10.76 3.36
C LYS A 221 23.98 -11.65 4.43
N SER A 222 24.17 -11.13 5.63
CA SER A 222 24.74 -11.88 6.77
C SER A 222 23.85 -13.07 7.12
N PHE A 223 22.53 -12.87 7.18
CA PHE A 223 21.57 -13.96 7.33
C PHE A 223 21.73 -15.00 6.22
N PHE A 224 21.73 -14.58 4.96
CA PHE A 224 21.80 -15.51 3.83
C PHE A 224 23.06 -16.36 3.85
N TRP A 225 24.24 -15.74 4.01
CA TRP A 225 25.52 -16.47 3.99
C TRP A 225 25.70 -17.36 5.21
N ARG A 226 25.25 -16.90 6.40
CA ARG A 226 25.25 -17.72 7.63
C ARG A 226 24.41 -18.99 7.44
N TRP A 227 23.21 -18.86 6.89
CA TRP A 227 22.34 -20.02 6.67
C TRP A 227 22.73 -20.87 5.47
N LEU A 228 23.32 -20.30 4.42
CA LEU A 228 23.86 -21.08 3.30
C LEU A 228 24.94 -22.06 3.77
N GLY A 229 25.79 -21.65 4.72
CA GLY A 229 26.81 -22.53 5.30
C GLY A 229 26.27 -23.59 6.27
N ARG A 230 25.03 -23.46 6.74
CA ARG A 230 24.41 -24.39 7.71
C ARG A 230 23.40 -25.34 7.06
N LEU A 231 22.73 -24.89 6.00
CA LEU A 231 21.74 -25.69 5.30
C LEU A 231 22.41 -26.56 4.23
N PRO A 232 21.81 -27.72 3.92
CA PRO A 232 22.24 -28.49 2.76
C PRO A 232 22.23 -27.65 1.48
N SER A 233 23.23 -27.86 0.63
CA SER A 233 23.40 -27.16 -0.65
C SER A 233 23.52 -28.16 -1.82
N PRO A 234 22.96 -27.84 -3.00
CA PRO A 234 23.20 -28.60 -4.24
C PRO A 234 24.59 -28.30 -4.85
N LEU A 235 25.20 -27.19 -4.44
CA LEU A 235 26.54 -26.77 -4.86
C LEU A 235 27.56 -27.22 -3.82
N THR A 236 28.67 -27.78 -4.29
CA THR A 236 29.81 -28.16 -3.44
C THR A 236 30.66 -26.93 -3.08
N GLU A 237 31.56 -27.06 -2.11
CA GLU A 237 32.54 -26.00 -1.82
C GLU A 237 33.42 -25.67 -3.04
N GLU A 238 33.76 -26.68 -3.82
CA GLU A 238 34.53 -26.54 -5.06
C GLU A 238 33.75 -25.73 -6.11
N ASP A 239 32.44 -25.96 -6.23
CA ASP A 239 31.57 -25.16 -7.10
C ASP A 239 31.57 -23.68 -6.70
N LEU A 240 31.50 -23.41 -5.38
CA LEU A 240 31.53 -22.06 -4.84
C LEU A 240 32.89 -21.39 -5.11
N LYS A 241 34.02 -22.10 -4.91
CA LYS A 241 35.38 -21.62 -5.22
C LYS A 241 35.56 -21.32 -6.72
N ALA A 242 34.94 -22.11 -7.60
CA ALA A 242 34.90 -21.86 -9.05
C ALA A 242 33.98 -20.67 -9.45
N GLY A 243 33.38 -19.99 -8.47
CA GLY A 243 32.56 -18.79 -8.67
C GLY A 243 31.12 -19.09 -9.07
N TYR A 244 30.61 -20.31 -8.87
CA TYR A 244 29.17 -20.60 -8.93
C TYR A 244 28.49 -20.16 -7.64
N VAL A 245 28.54 -18.86 -7.34
CA VAL A 245 28.03 -18.28 -6.09
C VAL A 245 26.68 -17.60 -6.29
N TYR A 246 25.91 -17.50 -5.21
CA TYR A 246 24.61 -16.82 -5.20
C TYR A 246 24.77 -15.29 -5.15
N ASP A 247 23.87 -14.62 -5.88
CA ASP A 247 23.59 -13.19 -5.74
C ASP A 247 22.12 -13.02 -5.29
N LEU A 248 21.82 -11.91 -4.60
CA LEU A 248 20.50 -11.64 -4.02
C LEU A 248 19.76 -10.58 -4.82
N ALA A 249 18.47 -10.80 -5.05
CA ALA A 249 17.57 -9.86 -5.71
C ALA A 249 16.27 -9.66 -4.93
N PHE A 250 15.77 -8.42 -4.90
CA PHE A 250 14.46 -8.09 -4.36
C PHE A 250 13.34 -8.73 -5.18
N ARG A 251 12.41 -9.37 -4.46
CA ARG A 251 11.11 -9.79 -4.98
C ARG A 251 9.99 -8.92 -4.43
N HIS A 252 10.13 -8.50 -3.19
CA HIS A 252 9.15 -7.69 -2.50
C HIS A 252 9.84 -6.96 -1.34
N MET A 253 9.52 -5.69 -1.12
CA MET A 253 9.88 -4.97 0.10
C MET A 253 8.70 -4.12 0.57
N GLU A 254 8.35 -4.21 1.85
CA GLU A 254 7.32 -3.38 2.47
C GLU A 254 7.97 -2.40 3.45
N VAL A 255 7.54 -1.14 3.39
CA VAL A 255 7.97 -0.07 4.30
C VAL A 255 6.74 0.44 5.03
N SER A 256 6.73 0.34 6.36
CA SER A 256 5.63 0.73 7.22
C SER A 256 5.94 2.00 8.01
N ASP A 257 4.95 2.87 8.15
CA ASP A 257 4.87 3.94 9.15
C ASP A 257 3.68 3.64 10.05
N THR A 258 3.93 3.41 11.35
CA THR A 258 2.90 3.03 12.33
C THR A 258 2.82 4.09 13.42
N CYS A 259 1.63 4.65 13.63
CA CYS A 259 1.30 5.56 14.72
C CYS A 259 0.33 4.87 15.69
N VAL A 260 0.75 4.66 16.94
CA VAL A 260 -0.09 4.07 18.00
C VAL A 260 -0.81 5.18 18.75
N PHE A 261 -2.11 5.00 18.99
CA PHE A 261 -2.92 5.96 19.73
C PHE A 261 -3.03 5.61 21.21
N ASP A 262 -3.12 6.63 22.07
CA ASP A 262 -3.42 6.51 23.51
C ASP A 262 -4.79 5.87 23.76
N ARG A 263 -5.79 6.18 22.92
CA ARG A 263 -7.17 5.69 23.00
C ARG A 263 -7.69 5.19 21.64
N PRO A 264 -8.21 3.94 21.55
CA PRO A 264 -8.79 3.37 20.33
C PRO A 264 -9.82 4.23 19.61
N GLN A 265 -10.63 4.97 20.38
CA GLN A 265 -11.71 5.81 19.85
C GLN A 265 -11.16 6.96 19.00
N ALA A 266 -10.06 7.59 19.41
CA ALA A 266 -9.42 8.67 18.66
C ALA A 266 -8.89 8.16 17.31
N GLY A 267 -8.18 7.03 17.31
CA GLY A 267 -7.69 6.41 16.07
C GLY A 267 -8.82 5.94 15.15
N ARG A 268 -9.93 5.44 15.69
CA ARG A 268 -11.11 5.05 14.89
C ARG A 268 -11.82 6.26 14.28
N MET A 269 -12.03 7.32 15.06
CA MET A 269 -12.62 8.57 14.58
C MET A 269 -11.76 9.18 13.46
N TRP A 270 -10.43 9.15 13.62
CA TRP A 270 -9.49 9.55 12.59
C TRP A 270 -9.67 8.74 11.30
N PHE A 271 -9.68 7.42 11.42
CA PHE A 271 -9.69 6.51 10.27
C PHE A 271 -11.01 6.53 9.50
N GLU A 272 -12.14 6.58 10.21
CA GLU A 272 -13.47 6.71 9.59
C GLU A 272 -13.64 8.05 8.87
N GLY A 273 -12.98 9.09 9.38
CA GLY A 273 -12.88 10.39 8.74
C GLY A 273 -12.11 10.39 7.43
N VAL A 274 -10.87 9.90 7.50
CA VAL A 274 -9.96 9.85 6.34
C VAL A 274 -10.55 9.00 5.22
N ILE A 275 -11.13 7.83 5.52
CA ILE A 275 -11.77 7.01 4.48
C ILE A 275 -12.93 7.74 3.81
N ARG A 276 -13.78 8.46 4.56
CA ARG A 276 -14.90 9.20 3.98
C ARG A 276 -14.44 10.38 3.12
N ASP A 277 -13.28 10.94 3.42
CA ASP A 277 -12.71 12.11 2.75
C ASP A 277 -11.79 11.75 1.57
N HIS A 278 -11.19 10.55 1.55
CA HIS A 278 -10.11 10.17 0.62
C HIS A 278 -10.42 8.92 -0.23
N LEU A 279 -11.69 8.71 -0.60
CA LEU A 279 -12.10 7.59 -1.46
C LEU A 279 -11.45 7.59 -2.86
N ASP A 280 -10.88 8.71 -3.32
CA ASP A 280 -10.33 8.88 -4.68
C ASP A 280 -8.80 8.79 -4.79
N VAL A 281 -8.08 8.44 -3.70
CA VAL A 281 -6.59 8.29 -3.56
C VAL A 281 -5.86 7.52 -4.66
N GLY A 282 -6.55 6.67 -5.39
CA GLY A 282 -6.02 5.83 -6.44
C GLY A 282 -6.40 6.24 -7.87
N ARG A 283 -7.03 7.40 -8.11
CA ARG A 283 -7.10 7.94 -9.48
C ARG A 283 -5.68 8.16 -10.02
N PRO A 284 -5.38 7.95 -11.33
CA PRO A 284 -4.01 8.00 -11.87
C PRO A 284 -3.20 9.24 -11.48
N HIS A 285 -3.85 10.40 -11.38
CA HIS A 285 -3.21 11.64 -10.96
C HIS A 285 -2.85 11.68 -9.45
N GLN A 286 -3.54 10.93 -8.59
CA GLN A 286 -3.26 10.86 -7.14
C GLN A 286 -2.12 9.88 -6.87
N VAL A 287 -2.11 8.77 -7.60
CA VAL A 287 -0.99 7.82 -7.58
C VAL A 287 0.32 8.50 -8.00
N SER A 288 0.26 9.42 -8.97
CA SER A 288 1.41 10.20 -9.41
C SER A 288 2.04 11.01 -8.27
N LEU A 289 1.23 11.47 -7.31
CA LEU A 289 1.65 12.32 -6.21
C LEU A 289 2.16 11.50 -5.03
N VAL A 290 1.44 10.42 -4.67
CA VAL A 290 1.89 9.49 -3.62
C VAL A 290 3.25 8.90 -3.98
N PHE A 291 3.42 8.47 -5.24
CA PHE A 291 4.65 7.80 -5.68
C PHE A 291 5.67 8.71 -6.38
N ASP A 292 5.37 9.99 -6.59
CA ASP A 292 6.23 11.00 -7.27
C ASP A 292 6.65 10.63 -8.69
N ARG A 293 5.67 10.20 -9.49
CA ARG A 293 5.92 9.74 -10.85
C ARG A 293 4.92 10.34 -11.81
N ASN A 294 5.41 10.86 -12.93
CA ASN A 294 4.54 11.38 -13.99
C ASN A 294 3.77 10.22 -14.65
N ILE A 295 2.44 10.18 -14.44
CA ILE A 295 1.54 9.18 -15.05
C ILE A 295 0.75 9.87 -16.17
N ARG A 296 1.00 9.44 -17.41
CA ARG A 296 0.24 9.81 -18.62
C ARG A 296 -0.80 8.73 -18.94
N GLY A 297 -1.81 9.05 -19.76
CA GLY A 297 -2.84 8.06 -20.17
C GLY A 297 -2.30 6.81 -20.86
N THR A 298 -1.10 6.89 -21.45
CA THR A 298 -0.39 5.76 -22.07
C THR A 298 0.52 4.99 -21.11
N THR A 299 0.54 5.34 -19.82
CA THR A 299 1.40 4.66 -18.84
C THR A 299 0.82 3.28 -18.54
N PRO A 300 1.53 2.18 -18.86
CA PRO A 300 1.02 0.84 -18.57
C PRO A 300 1.03 0.59 -17.06
N GLY A 301 -0.08 0.04 -16.55
CA GLY A 301 -0.21 -0.33 -15.13
C GLY A 301 -1.62 -0.14 -14.58
N ILE A 302 -1.84 -0.64 -13.36
CA ILE A 302 -3.09 -0.44 -12.62
C ILE A 302 -2.92 0.78 -11.71
N PHE A 303 -3.92 1.67 -11.73
CA PHE A 303 -4.00 2.87 -10.91
C PHE A 303 -5.44 2.99 -10.39
N GLN A 304 -5.69 2.52 -9.16
CA GLN A 304 -7.05 2.49 -8.57
C GLN A 304 -7.02 2.59 -7.04
N THR A 305 -8.10 3.10 -6.44
CA THR A 305 -8.37 2.98 -4.99
C THR A 305 -9.24 1.75 -4.75
N ARG A 306 -9.00 1.03 -3.66
CA ARG A 306 -9.98 0.11 -3.08
C ARG A 306 -10.14 0.39 -1.60
N VAL A 307 -11.39 0.55 -1.16
CA VAL A 307 -11.74 0.41 0.25
C VAL A 307 -12.15 -1.05 0.45
N ILE A 308 -11.34 -1.79 1.19
CA ILE A 308 -11.59 -3.20 1.48
C ILE A 308 -12.04 -3.29 2.92
N THR A 309 -13.30 -3.68 3.14
CA THR A 309 -13.82 -3.98 4.46
C THR A 309 -13.64 -5.47 4.72
N LYS A 310 -12.81 -5.85 5.69
CA LYS A 310 -12.72 -7.25 6.17
C LYS A 310 -13.21 -7.29 7.61
N GLY A 311 -14.41 -7.80 7.83
CA GLY A 311 -15.09 -7.68 9.13
C GLY A 311 -15.48 -6.23 9.41
N THR A 312 -15.07 -5.70 10.56
CA THR A 312 -15.39 -4.32 11.01
C THR A 312 -14.28 -3.29 10.76
N ASN A 313 -13.13 -3.70 10.19
CA ASN A 313 -11.98 -2.84 9.96
C ASN A 313 -11.85 -2.50 8.48
N PRO A 314 -12.08 -1.24 8.08
CA PRO A 314 -11.84 -0.84 6.70
C PRO A 314 -10.33 -0.68 6.42
N ALA A 315 -9.95 -0.70 5.15
CA ALA A 315 -8.58 -0.46 4.70
C ALA A 315 -8.60 0.34 3.40
N LEU A 316 -7.83 1.43 3.35
CA LEU A 316 -7.60 2.22 2.14
C LEU A 316 -6.41 1.64 1.39
N THR A 317 -6.59 1.23 0.14
CA THR A 317 -5.51 0.71 -0.70
C THR A 317 -5.43 1.50 -2.00
N CYS A 318 -4.23 1.94 -2.37
CA CYS A 318 -3.95 2.64 -3.62
C CYS A 318 -2.86 1.92 -4.40
N TYR A 319 -3.15 1.57 -5.65
CA TYR A 319 -2.25 0.80 -6.51
C TYR A 319 -1.40 1.71 -7.41
N TYR A 320 -0.12 1.38 -7.55
CA TYR A 320 0.81 1.92 -8.55
C TYR A 320 1.50 0.80 -9.30
N LYS A 321 1.07 0.54 -10.54
CA LYS A 321 1.56 -0.57 -11.35
C LYS A 321 1.41 -1.90 -10.60
N SER A 322 2.52 -2.54 -10.22
CA SER A 322 2.50 -3.78 -9.43
C SER A 322 2.65 -3.55 -7.93
N SER A 323 3.00 -2.34 -7.53
CA SER A 323 3.18 -1.93 -6.13
C SER A 323 1.90 -1.27 -5.61
N LEU A 324 1.79 -1.12 -4.29
CA LEU A 324 0.63 -0.47 -3.66
C LEU A 324 1.03 0.24 -2.38
N ILE A 325 0.19 1.15 -1.93
CA ILE A 325 0.19 1.68 -0.56
C ILE A 325 -1.11 1.24 0.10
N LYS A 326 -1.04 0.84 1.36
CA LYS A 326 -2.18 0.40 2.16
C LYS A 326 -2.18 1.11 3.50
N GLN A 327 -3.31 1.66 3.88
CA GLN A 327 -3.54 2.25 5.17
C GLN A 327 -4.70 1.56 5.87
N TYR A 328 -4.51 1.16 7.12
CA TYR A 328 -5.53 0.46 7.91
C TYR A 328 -5.34 0.68 9.40
N PHE A 329 -6.42 0.46 10.15
CA PHE A 329 -6.39 0.52 11.61
C PHE A 329 -6.07 -0.86 12.18
N LYS A 330 -4.84 -1.03 12.68
CA LYS A 330 -4.29 -2.27 13.19
C LYS A 330 -4.73 -2.51 14.63
N GLU A 331 -5.37 -3.66 14.85
CA GLU A 331 -5.89 -4.14 16.15
C GLU A 331 -6.76 -3.13 16.92
N GLY A 332 -7.37 -2.17 16.23
CA GLY A 332 -8.12 -1.10 16.90
C GLY A 332 -7.25 -0.11 17.69
N LYS A 333 -5.92 -0.10 17.50
CA LYS A 333 -4.99 0.67 18.32
C LYS A 333 -4.01 1.55 17.55
N ALA A 334 -3.60 1.14 16.35
CA ALA A 334 -2.58 1.86 15.59
C ALA A 334 -3.01 2.12 14.16
N LEU A 335 -2.76 3.34 13.68
CA LEU A 335 -2.82 3.64 12.26
C LEU A 335 -1.54 3.15 11.61
N ARG A 336 -1.68 2.33 10.57
CA ARG A 336 -0.55 1.80 9.84
C ARG A 336 -0.67 2.13 8.36
N THR A 337 0.34 2.83 7.85
CA THR A 337 0.52 3.15 6.43
C THR A 337 1.70 2.34 5.89
N GLU A 338 1.48 1.51 4.89
CA GLU A 338 2.48 0.60 4.33
C GLU A 338 2.61 0.76 2.82
N THR A 339 3.81 1.05 2.34
CA THR A 339 4.13 0.96 0.92
C THR A 339 4.75 -0.40 0.62
N VAL A 340 4.13 -1.11 -0.31
CA VAL A 340 4.37 -2.49 -0.71
C VAL A 340 4.96 -2.50 -2.10
N ILE A 341 6.29 -2.68 -2.21
CA ILE A 341 7.06 -2.60 -3.45
C ILE A 341 7.24 -4.01 -4.04
N CYS A 342 6.35 -4.41 -4.95
CA CYS A 342 6.38 -5.73 -5.59
C CYS A 342 7.37 -5.83 -6.76
N ASN A 343 7.75 -4.70 -7.36
CA ASN A 343 8.70 -4.67 -8.47
C ASN A 343 9.56 -3.40 -8.43
N THR A 344 10.86 -3.55 -8.18
CA THR A 344 11.80 -2.43 -8.10
C THR A 344 11.85 -1.59 -9.38
N ARG A 345 11.61 -2.24 -10.53
CA ARG A 345 11.65 -1.58 -11.85
C ARG A 345 10.49 -0.63 -12.08
N ASP A 346 9.41 -0.74 -11.32
CA ASP A 346 8.30 0.22 -11.38
C ASP A 346 8.80 1.65 -11.06
N PHE A 347 9.88 1.74 -10.29
CA PHE A 347 10.55 2.97 -9.84
C PHE A 347 11.89 3.26 -10.54
N GLY A 348 12.26 2.46 -11.56
CA GLY A 348 13.56 2.57 -12.22
C GLY A 348 14.75 2.08 -11.39
N ILE A 349 14.50 1.29 -10.34
CA ILE A 349 15.55 0.79 -9.43
C ILE A 349 15.94 -0.65 -9.79
N GLY A 350 17.24 -0.95 -9.73
CA GLY A 350 17.78 -2.29 -9.96
C GLY A 350 17.25 -3.31 -8.95
N ARG A 351 17.29 -4.60 -9.31
CA ARG A 351 16.77 -5.67 -8.43
C ARG A 351 17.80 -6.19 -7.43
N ARG A 352 19.11 -6.01 -7.68
CA ARG A 352 20.17 -6.56 -6.82
C ARG A 352 20.10 -5.96 -5.41
N VAL A 353 20.34 -6.79 -4.40
CA VAL A 353 20.45 -6.34 -3.00
C VAL A 353 21.83 -5.73 -2.79
N CYS A 354 21.91 -4.41 -2.98
CA CYS A 354 23.07 -3.58 -2.68
C CYS A 354 22.63 -2.33 -1.90
N ALA A 355 23.58 -1.61 -1.29
CA ALA A 355 23.30 -0.40 -0.52
C ALA A 355 22.50 0.64 -1.33
N GLN A 356 22.90 0.87 -2.58
CA GLN A 356 22.23 1.82 -3.46
C GLN A 356 20.74 1.47 -3.69
N ASN A 357 20.45 0.24 -4.14
CA ASN A 357 19.05 -0.17 -4.40
C ASN A 357 18.24 -0.25 -3.10
N TRP A 358 18.83 -0.72 -2.00
CA TRP A 358 18.17 -0.80 -0.70
C TRP A 358 17.73 0.59 -0.21
N ASN A 359 18.65 1.55 -0.20
CA ASN A 359 18.38 2.92 0.24
C ASN A 359 17.37 3.61 -0.68
N ALA A 360 17.49 3.41 -2.00
CA ALA A 360 16.53 3.96 -2.96
C ALA A 360 15.11 3.41 -2.75
N LEU A 361 14.95 2.11 -2.51
CA LEU A 361 13.64 1.50 -2.25
C LEU A 361 13.07 1.93 -0.89
N ARG A 362 13.93 2.05 0.14
CA ARG A 362 13.55 2.56 1.46
C ARG A 362 13.02 4.00 1.31
N ALA A 363 13.75 4.86 0.62
CA ALA A 363 13.35 6.24 0.36
C ALA A 363 12.03 6.34 -0.42
N VAL A 364 11.79 5.46 -1.39
CA VAL A 364 10.49 5.37 -2.09
C VAL A 364 9.36 5.09 -1.11
N GLY A 365 9.50 4.05 -0.28
CA GLY A 365 8.47 3.66 0.68
C GLY A 365 8.22 4.73 1.75
N GLU A 366 9.28 5.27 2.35
CA GLU A 366 9.19 6.32 3.36
C GLU A 366 8.56 7.60 2.78
N SER A 367 8.99 8.01 1.58
CA SER A 367 8.46 9.20 0.95
C SER A 367 7.00 9.03 0.50
N ALA A 368 6.61 7.84 0.04
CA ALA A 368 5.22 7.56 -0.33
C ALA A 368 4.29 7.57 0.89
N ASN A 369 4.70 6.91 1.99
CA ASN A 369 3.97 6.93 3.24
C ASN A 369 3.83 8.36 3.77
N ARG A 370 4.94 9.11 3.82
CA ARG A 370 4.94 10.50 4.30
C ARG A 370 4.02 11.39 3.45
N ARG A 371 4.11 11.33 2.11
CA ARG A 371 3.27 12.16 1.24
C ARG A 371 1.78 11.86 1.39
N LEU A 372 1.40 10.60 1.59
CA LEU A 372 0.01 10.24 1.86
C LEU A 372 -0.45 10.87 3.19
N CYS A 373 0.31 10.64 4.27
CA CYS A 373 -0.04 11.17 5.59
C CYS A 373 -0.04 12.72 5.63
N ASP A 374 0.93 13.38 5.00
CA ASP A 374 1.01 14.85 4.94
C ASP A 374 -0.20 15.43 4.22
N ALA A 375 -0.67 14.76 3.16
CA ALA A 375 -1.80 15.23 2.40
C ALA A 375 -3.13 14.99 3.13
N GLU A 376 -3.26 13.88 3.86
CA GLU A 376 -4.39 13.62 4.78
C GLU A 376 -4.43 14.65 5.92
N LEU A 377 -3.27 14.96 6.52
CA LEU A 377 -3.13 16.00 7.54
C LEU A 377 -3.50 17.39 7.00
N ALA A 378 -3.09 17.70 5.77
CA ALA A 378 -3.44 18.97 5.14
C ALA A 378 -4.94 19.10 4.86
N ASP A 379 -5.68 17.99 4.74
CA ASP A 379 -7.14 18.01 4.57
C ASP A 379 -7.91 18.15 5.88
N ALA A 380 -7.29 17.78 6.99
CA ALA A 380 -7.85 17.86 8.33
C ALA A 380 -7.79 19.28 8.93
N GLN A 381 -8.30 20.29 8.22
CA GLN A 381 -8.40 21.67 8.70
C GLN A 381 -9.79 21.95 9.31
N PRO A 382 -9.88 22.77 10.38
CA PRO A 382 -11.16 23.17 10.95
C PRO A 382 -11.97 24.00 9.93
N ALA A 383 -13.29 23.90 10.01
CA ALA A 383 -14.18 24.71 9.18
C ALA A 383 -13.89 26.21 9.41
N PRO A 384 -14.04 27.06 8.37
CA PRO A 384 -13.94 28.49 8.54
C PRO A 384 -15.10 28.99 9.43
N ASP A 385 -14.90 30.11 10.12
CA ASP A 385 -15.95 30.75 10.92
C ASP A 385 -17.08 31.33 10.04
N VAL A 386 -18.19 31.71 10.68
CA VAL A 386 -19.38 32.25 9.99
C VAL A 386 -19.06 33.56 9.27
N ALA A 387 -18.20 34.41 9.84
CA ALA A 387 -17.79 35.67 9.21
C ALA A 387 -17.05 35.43 7.88
N THR A 388 -16.15 34.44 7.87
CA THR A 388 -15.45 34.00 6.66
C THR A 388 -16.40 33.42 5.63
N PHE A 389 -17.40 32.63 6.07
CA PHE A 389 -18.45 32.12 5.19
C PHE A 389 -19.25 33.26 4.53
N ASP A 390 -19.66 34.26 5.32
CA ASP A 390 -20.40 35.42 4.82
C ASP A 390 -19.56 36.26 3.85
N GLN A 391 -18.28 36.48 4.16
CA GLN A 391 -17.37 37.24 3.30
C GLN A 391 -17.16 36.58 1.94
N VAL A 392 -17.13 35.24 1.90
CA VAL A 392 -16.94 34.48 0.67
C VAL A 392 -18.22 34.47 -0.18
N THR A 393 -19.39 34.33 0.46
CA THR A 393 -20.69 34.26 -0.23
C THR A 393 -21.16 35.62 -0.77
N ARG A 394 -20.75 36.73 -0.15
CA ARG A 394 -21.10 38.10 -0.57
C ARG A 394 -20.09 38.70 -1.55
N PRO A 395 -20.46 39.67 -2.39
CA PRO A 395 -19.49 40.47 -3.15
C PRO A 395 -18.49 41.16 -2.22
N SER A 396 -17.24 41.30 -2.66
CA SER A 396 -16.22 42.06 -1.92
C SER A 396 -15.31 42.82 -2.88
N VAL A 397 -14.54 43.77 -2.34
CA VAL A 397 -13.49 44.49 -3.06
C VAL A 397 -12.16 44.14 -2.39
N THR A 398 -11.12 43.87 -3.18
CA THR A 398 -9.76 43.65 -2.64
C THR A 398 -9.17 44.96 -2.13
N GLU A 399 -8.10 44.89 -1.33
CA GLU A 399 -7.36 46.09 -0.87
C GLU A 399 -6.93 46.98 -2.06
N ASP A 400 -6.56 46.36 -3.19
CA ASP A 400 -6.21 47.06 -4.45
C ASP A 400 -7.44 47.61 -5.23
N GLY A 401 -8.62 47.69 -4.64
CA GLY A 401 -9.83 48.24 -5.28
C GLY A 401 -10.51 47.32 -6.32
N LEU A 402 -10.10 46.06 -6.46
CA LEU A 402 -10.66 45.15 -7.46
C LEU A 402 -11.90 44.40 -6.95
N TYR A 403 -12.98 44.46 -7.72
CA TYR A 403 -14.23 43.76 -7.39
C TYR A 403 -14.13 42.23 -7.53
N ALA A 404 -14.65 41.51 -6.54
CA ALA A 404 -14.71 40.06 -6.44
C ALA A 404 -16.16 39.58 -6.20
N PRO A 405 -16.83 39.00 -7.21
CA PRO A 405 -18.19 38.47 -7.06
C PRO A 405 -18.28 37.37 -5.98
N GLY A 406 -19.33 37.42 -5.15
CA GLY A 406 -19.56 36.48 -4.04
C GLY A 406 -19.93 35.07 -4.49
N LEU A 407 -19.32 34.04 -3.91
CA LEU A 407 -19.52 32.63 -4.21
C LEU A 407 -20.80 32.10 -3.54
N ARG A 408 -21.93 32.19 -4.24
CA ARG A 408 -23.24 31.75 -3.74
C ARG A 408 -23.21 30.27 -3.35
N PHE A 409 -23.51 29.98 -2.09
CA PHE A 409 -23.63 28.62 -1.58
C PHE A 409 -24.84 27.94 -2.24
N GLY A 410 -24.69 26.69 -2.68
CA GLY A 410 -25.72 25.93 -3.40
C GLY A 410 -25.83 26.22 -4.90
N ASP A 411 -25.14 27.23 -5.44
CA ASP A 411 -25.09 27.44 -6.89
C ASP A 411 -24.37 26.26 -7.58
N PRO A 412 -24.99 25.59 -8.58
CA PRO A 412 -24.43 24.37 -9.16
C PRO A 412 -23.00 24.52 -9.71
N ARG A 413 -22.68 25.68 -10.31
CA ARG A 413 -21.35 25.95 -10.86
C ARG A 413 -20.35 26.21 -9.76
N VAL A 414 -20.70 26.99 -8.73
CA VAL A 414 -19.83 27.21 -7.55
C VAL A 414 -19.56 25.90 -6.84
N MET A 415 -20.58 25.08 -6.62
CA MET A 415 -20.44 23.77 -5.97
C MET A 415 -19.55 22.83 -6.77
N ALA A 416 -19.73 22.76 -8.10
CA ALA A 416 -18.87 21.97 -8.99
C ALA A 416 -17.42 22.45 -9.00
N ILE A 417 -17.19 23.77 -9.01
CA ILE A 417 -15.85 24.36 -8.92
C ILE A 417 -15.21 23.98 -7.58
N LEU A 418 -15.86 24.25 -6.45
CA LEU A 418 -15.28 23.95 -5.14
C LEU A 418 -15.05 22.45 -4.96
N ALA A 419 -15.97 21.59 -5.42
CA ALA A 419 -15.78 20.14 -5.45
C ALA A 419 -14.56 19.74 -6.29
N SER A 420 -14.35 20.38 -7.45
CA SER A 420 -13.17 20.13 -8.27
C SER A 420 -11.87 20.57 -7.58
N LEU A 421 -11.90 21.66 -6.81
CA LEU A 421 -10.77 22.22 -6.07
C LEU A 421 -10.32 21.35 -4.89
N VAL A 422 -11.25 20.77 -4.15
CA VAL A 422 -10.95 19.89 -2.99
C VAL A 422 -10.33 18.56 -3.44
N SER A 423 -10.29 18.27 -4.74
CA SER A 423 -9.60 17.07 -5.20
C SER A 423 -8.12 17.10 -4.83
N PHE A 424 -7.69 16.01 -4.20
CA PHE A 424 -6.36 15.79 -3.62
C PHE A 424 -5.18 16.23 -4.52
N CYS A 425 -5.34 16.14 -5.84
CA CYS A 425 -4.31 16.53 -6.80
C CYS A 425 -3.95 18.02 -6.83
N HIS A 426 -4.86 18.90 -6.41
CA HIS A 426 -4.65 20.35 -6.47
C HIS A 426 -3.89 20.90 -5.27
N LEU A 427 -3.68 20.04 -4.27
CA LEU A 427 -2.99 20.33 -3.02
C LEU A 427 -1.47 20.30 -3.16
N VAL A 428 -0.96 19.37 -3.98
CA VAL A 428 0.48 19.08 -4.07
C VAL A 428 1.15 19.81 -5.25
N ALA A 429 0.53 19.81 -6.44
CA ALA A 429 1.13 20.37 -7.66
C ALA A 429 0.34 21.55 -8.26
N GLY A 430 -0.71 22.01 -7.57
CA GLY A 430 -1.66 22.96 -8.12
C GLY A 430 -2.41 22.45 -9.35
N PHE A 431 -3.03 23.36 -10.09
CA PHE A 431 -3.89 23.06 -11.22
C PHE A 431 -3.89 24.14 -12.30
N THR A 432 -4.17 23.71 -13.53
CA THR A 432 -4.27 24.60 -14.70
C THR A 432 -5.73 24.86 -15.07
N ASN A 433 -5.97 25.91 -15.87
CA ASN A 433 -7.29 26.19 -16.44
C ASN A 433 -7.87 24.96 -17.19
N ARG A 434 -7.06 24.27 -17.98
CA ARG A 434 -7.49 23.06 -18.72
C ARG A 434 -8.00 21.97 -17.78
N GLN A 435 -7.25 21.70 -16.70
CA GLN A 435 -7.63 20.68 -15.72
C GLN A 435 -8.89 21.07 -14.93
N LEU A 436 -9.06 22.36 -14.62
CA LEU A 436 -10.29 22.85 -14.01
C LEU A 436 -11.49 22.65 -14.94
N VAL A 437 -11.33 22.98 -16.23
CA VAL A 437 -12.38 22.82 -17.24
C VAL A 437 -12.87 21.38 -17.34
N GLU A 438 -11.93 20.45 -17.47
CA GLU A 438 -12.20 19.01 -17.59
C GLU A 438 -12.96 18.46 -16.38
N ARG A 439 -12.57 18.88 -15.16
CA ARG A 439 -13.17 18.40 -13.92
C ARG A 439 -14.53 18.98 -13.65
N VAL A 440 -14.67 20.30 -13.75
CA VAL A 440 -15.97 20.96 -13.53
C VAL A 440 -16.98 20.46 -14.56
N GLY A 441 -16.54 20.23 -15.81
CA GLY A 441 -17.37 19.62 -16.85
C GLY A 441 -17.90 18.24 -16.49
N SER A 442 -17.18 17.45 -15.68
CA SER A 442 -17.67 16.13 -15.23
C SER A 442 -18.75 16.19 -14.14
N PHE A 443 -18.92 17.33 -13.49
CA PHE A 443 -19.93 17.55 -12.44
C PHE A 443 -21.16 18.32 -12.94
N MET A 444 -21.12 18.86 -14.16
CA MET A 444 -22.17 19.73 -14.70
C MET A 444 -22.83 19.09 -15.92
N GLN A 445 -24.15 19.25 -16.03
CA GLN A 445 -24.90 18.84 -17.22
C GLN A 445 -24.64 19.77 -18.42
N GLN A 446 -24.30 21.04 -18.16
CA GLN A 446 -23.96 22.01 -19.19
C GLN A 446 -22.45 22.14 -19.41
N PRO A 447 -21.99 22.42 -20.65
CA PRO A 447 -20.57 22.49 -20.96
C PRO A 447 -19.89 23.67 -20.27
N TYR A 448 -18.93 23.38 -19.39
CA TYR A 448 -18.08 24.36 -18.75
C TYR A 448 -16.87 24.70 -19.64
N ARG A 449 -16.71 25.98 -20.01
CA ARG A 449 -15.76 26.43 -21.04
C ARG A 449 -14.53 27.14 -20.45
N ARG A 450 -13.43 27.21 -21.22
CA ARG A 450 -12.19 27.91 -20.82
C ARG A 450 -12.40 29.36 -20.38
N ARG A 451 -13.28 30.10 -21.07
CA ARG A 451 -13.61 31.51 -20.71
C ARG A 451 -14.27 31.60 -19.33
N GLN A 452 -15.17 30.67 -19.02
CA GLN A 452 -15.80 30.54 -17.70
C GLN A 452 -14.75 30.20 -16.62
N ALA A 453 -13.85 29.26 -16.91
CA ALA A 453 -12.73 28.94 -16.03
C ALA A 453 -11.79 30.12 -15.78
N THR A 454 -11.48 30.94 -16.79
CA THR A 454 -10.66 32.15 -16.60
C THR A 454 -11.35 33.15 -15.67
N TYR A 455 -12.65 33.35 -15.83
CA TYR A 455 -13.44 34.19 -14.94
C TYR A 455 -13.44 33.66 -13.50
N ASP A 456 -13.70 32.36 -13.32
CA ASP A 456 -13.76 31.74 -11.99
C ASP A 456 -12.40 31.73 -11.30
N LEU A 457 -11.31 31.44 -12.02
CA LEU A 457 -9.95 31.53 -11.48
C LEU A 457 -9.63 32.94 -10.99
N ARG A 458 -10.01 33.96 -11.76
CA ARG A 458 -9.83 35.37 -11.37
C ARG A 458 -10.63 35.69 -10.11
N ARG A 459 -11.88 35.25 -10.04
CA ARG A 459 -12.76 35.42 -8.89
C ARG A 459 -12.22 34.73 -7.64
N LEU A 460 -11.81 33.46 -7.74
CA LEU A 460 -11.21 32.68 -6.65
C LEU A 460 -9.91 33.33 -6.15
N LYS A 461 -9.07 33.84 -7.06
CA LYS A 461 -7.83 34.53 -6.70
C LYS A 461 -8.11 35.82 -5.94
N ARG A 462 -9.05 36.65 -6.41
CA ARG A 462 -9.45 37.89 -5.73
C ARG A 462 -10.08 37.65 -4.36
N LYS A 463 -10.76 36.52 -4.18
CA LYS A 463 -11.28 36.07 -2.88
C LYS A 463 -10.20 35.43 -1.98
N GLY A 464 -8.93 35.43 -2.40
CA GLY A 464 -7.82 34.85 -1.63
C GLY A 464 -7.90 33.33 -1.48
N LEU A 465 -8.75 32.64 -2.24
CA LEU A 465 -8.94 31.18 -2.12
C LEU A 465 -7.88 30.39 -2.89
N ILE A 466 -7.27 31.01 -3.89
CA ILE A 466 -6.19 30.41 -4.67
C ILE A 466 -5.09 31.43 -4.92
N SER A 467 -3.85 30.96 -5.02
CA SER A 467 -2.69 31.74 -5.45
C SER A 467 -2.16 31.20 -6.79
N ARG A 468 -1.49 32.04 -7.58
CA ARG A 468 -0.80 31.59 -8.81
C ARG A 468 0.64 31.22 -8.44
N ILE A 469 1.10 30.07 -8.93
CA ILE A 469 2.48 29.63 -8.74
C ILE A 469 3.40 30.48 -9.64
N PRO A 470 4.48 31.09 -9.11
CA PRO A 470 5.45 31.85 -9.89
C PRO A 470 5.99 31.03 -11.06
N HIS A 471 6.21 31.69 -12.20
CA HIS A 471 6.75 31.08 -13.42
C HIS A 471 5.96 29.88 -13.99
N ALA A 472 4.70 29.70 -13.55
CA ALA A 472 3.82 28.65 -14.05
C ALA A 472 2.42 29.17 -14.41
N HIS A 473 1.72 28.43 -15.28
CA HIS A 473 0.29 28.61 -15.55
C HIS A 473 -0.59 27.81 -14.56
N ARG A 474 -0.08 27.64 -13.34
CA ARG A 474 -0.70 26.83 -12.29
C ARG A 474 -1.18 27.68 -11.14
N TYR A 475 -2.26 27.23 -10.52
CA TYR A 475 -2.84 27.80 -9.33
C TYR A 475 -2.80 26.79 -8.19
N GLN A 476 -2.68 27.25 -6.96
CA GLN A 476 -2.71 26.40 -5.77
C GLN A 476 -3.76 26.93 -4.81
N LEU A 477 -4.44 26.04 -4.09
CA LEU A 477 -5.34 26.45 -3.01
C LEU A 477 -4.56 27.09 -1.88
N THR A 478 -5.10 28.17 -1.35
CA THR A 478 -4.66 28.72 -0.07
C THR A 478 -5.29 27.92 1.08
N SER A 479 -4.77 28.10 2.30
CA SER A 479 -5.38 27.52 3.51
C SER A 479 -6.86 27.93 3.65
N LEU A 480 -7.15 29.21 3.43
CA LEU A 480 -8.51 29.74 3.41
C LEU A 480 -9.38 29.06 2.34
N GLY A 481 -8.89 29.01 1.10
CA GLY A 481 -9.60 28.40 -0.01
C GLY A 481 -9.97 26.95 0.23
N ARG A 482 -9.07 26.18 0.86
CA ARG A 482 -9.34 24.80 1.24
C ARG A 482 -10.47 24.72 2.27
N ARG A 483 -10.36 25.44 3.38
CA ARG A 483 -11.37 25.42 4.46
C ARG A 483 -12.77 25.74 3.91
N VAL A 484 -12.86 26.76 3.05
CA VAL A 484 -14.09 27.15 2.35
C VAL A 484 -14.60 26.05 1.43
N ALA A 485 -13.75 25.53 0.54
CA ALA A 485 -14.15 24.54 -0.44
C ALA A 485 -14.62 23.23 0.22
N VAL A 486 -13.93 22.80 1.29
CA VAL A 486 -14.30 21.65 2.11
C VAL A 486 -15.64 21.89 2.82
N LEU A 487 -15.82 23.05 3.47
CA LEU A 487 -17.10 23.40 4.12
C LEU A 487 -18.25 23.33 3.12
N PHE A 488 -18.11 24.02 1.98
CA PHE A 488 -19.19 24.09 0.99
C PHE A 488 -19.57 22.69 0.52
N THR A 489 -18.59 21.92 0.07
CA THR A 489 -18.80 20.61 -0.54
C THR A 489 -19.30 19.56 0.46
N LYS A 490 -18.76 19.52 1.69
CA LYS A 490 -19.22 18.60 2.73
C LYS A 490 -20.60 18.96 3.24
N THR A 491 -20.87 20.23 3.57
CA THR A 491 -22.19 20.65 4.08
C THR A 491 -23.27 20.42 3.04
N TYR A 492 -23.03 20.81 1.78
CA TYR A 492 -23.97 20.60 0.69
C TYR A 492 -24.17 19.11 0.38
N GLY A 493 -23.10 18.36 0.12
CA GLY A 493 -23.18 16.98 -0.34
C GLY A 493 -23.51 15.95 0.74
N ARG A 494 -23.26 16.24 2.02
CA ARG A 494 -23.44 15.27 3.12
C ARG A 494 -24.61 15.59 4.04
N THR A 495 -25.01 16.86 4.12
CA THR A 495 -26.08 17.28 5.03
C THR A 495 -27.29 17.76 4.24
N LEU A 496 -27.13 18.81 3.44
CA LEU A 496 -28.25 19.43 2.74
C LEU A 496 -28.82 18.55 1.63
N ALA A 497 -28.02 18.07 0.68
CA ALA A 497 -28.55 17.29 -0.44
C ALA A 497 -29.16 15.95 0.00
N PRO A 498 -28.52 15.15 0.88
CA PRO A 498 -29.15 13.93 1.40
C PRO A 498 -30.37 14.24 2.28
N GLY A 499 -30.28 15.24 3.15
CA GLY A 499 -31.39 15.66 4.01
C GLY A 499 -32.62 16.07 3.18
N LEU A 500 -32.44 16.98 2.22
CA LEU A 500 -33.51 17.42 1.32
C LEU A 500 -34.05 16.29 0.44
N THR A 501 -33.18 15.36 0.00
CA THR A 501 -33.62 14.17 -0.74
C THR A 501 -34.51 13.29 0.13
N MET A 502 -34.17 13.11 1.41
CA MET A 502 -34.99 12.36 2.37
C MET A 502 -36.33 13.05 2.68
N LEU A 503 -36.42 14.36 2.46
CA LEU A 503 -37.65 15.16 2.61
C LEU A 503 -38.51 15.19 1.33
N ASP A 504 -38.06 14.60 0.22
CA ASP A 504 -38.80 14.61 -1.04
C ASP A 504 -40.13 13.86 -0.87
N LEU A 505 -41.23 14.59 -1.04
CA LEU A 505 -42.59 14.09 -0.88
C LEU A 505 -42.93 12.98 -1.90
N ARG A 506 -42.19 12.90 -3.02
CA ARG A 506 -42.34 11.87 -4.04
C ARG A 506 -41.68 10.55 -3.68
N LEU A 507 -40.95 10.47 -2.56
CA LEU A 507 -40.40 9.20 -2.09
C LEU A 507 -41.51 8.20 -1.76
N PRO A 508 -41.36 6.90 -2.10
CA PRO A 508 -42.31 5.88 -1.68
C PRO A 508 -42.47 5.85 -0.15
N ASP A 509 -43.70 5.62 0.32
CA ASP A 509 -44.03 5.61 1.74
C ASP A 509 -43.18 4.64 2.56
N GLU A 510 -42.84 3.49 2.00
CA GLU A 510 -41.98 2.48 2.63
C GLU A 510 -40.55 2.97 2.90
N VAL A 511 -40.07 3.91 2.07
CA VAL A 511 -38.74 4.51 2.21
C VAL A 511 -38.80 5.68 3.19
N SER A 512 -39.85 6.50 3.12
CA SER A 512 -40.07 7.65 4.01
C SER A 512 -40.28 7.23 5.47
N ARG A 513 -41.03 6.15 5.73
CA ARG A 513 -41.27 5.62 7.10
C ARG A 513 -40.01 5.13 7.83
N ARG A 514 -38.89 4.97 7.12
CA ARG A 514 -37.59 4.59 7.71
C ARG A 514 -36.83 5.79 8.28
N SER A 515 -37.35 7.01 8.10
CA SER A 515 -36.74 8.26 8.54
C SER A 515 -37.71 9.05 9.41
N SER A 516 -37.37 9.22 10.68
CA SER A 516 -38.14 10.07 11.61
C SER A 516 -38.25 11.52 11.10
N LEU A 517 -37.21 12.02 10.43
CA LEU A 517 -37.19 13.35 9.83
C LEU A 517 -38.19 13.49 8.67
N ALA A 518 -38.31 12.47 7.82
CA ALA A 518 -39.23 12.49 6.69
C ALA A 518 -40.70 12.41 7.15
N ILE A 519 -40.97 11.62 8.20
CA ILE A 519 -42.29 11.52 8.84
C ILE A 519 -42.71 12.89 9.40
N ALA A 520 -41.85 13.52 10.19
CA ALA A 520 -42.14 14.82 10.81
C ALA A 520 -42.39 15.91 9.76
N TRP A 521 -41.62 15.92 8.67
CA TRP A 521 -41.79 16.88 7.57
C TRP A 521 -43.13 16.69 6.84
N ARG A 522 -43.53 15.46 6.55
CA ARG A 522 -44.83 15.19 5.92
C ARG A 522 -46.01 15.59 6.81
N GLN A 523 -45.91 15.33 8.11
CA GLN A 523 -46.93 15.76 9.07
C GLN A 523 -47.04 17.29 9.12
N PHE A 524 -45.90 17.98 9.09
CA PHE A 524 -45.87 19.44 9.00
C PHE A 524 -46.52 19.95 7.72
N GLU A 525 -46.14 19.44 6.54
CA GLU A 525 -46.74 19.85 5.25
C GLU A 525 -48.24 19.57 5.21
N GLN A 526 -48.70 18.40 5.65
CA GLN A 526 -50.13 18.10 5.73
C GLN A 526 -50.89 19.06 6.66
N ALA A 527 -50.32 19.37 7.83
CA ALA A 527 -50.93 20.32 8.76
C ALA A 527 -50.94 21.74 8.17
N LEU A 528 -49.89 22.12 7.43
CA LEU A 528 -49.78 23.42 6.77
C LEU A 528 -50.79 23.55 5.61
N GLU A 529 -50.93 22.53 4.77
CA GLU A 529 -51.93 22.48 3.69
C GLU A 529 -53.34 22.61 4.27
N VAL A 530 -53.69 21.82 5.29
CA VAL A 530 -54.99 21.93 5.97
C VAL A 530 -55.22 23.33 6.56
N TYR A 531 -54.18 23.97 7.11
CA TYR A 531 -54.28 25.33 7.62
C TYR A 531 -54.51 26.34 6.49
N ILE A 532 -53.78 26.24 5.39
CA ILE A 532 -53.91 27.11 4.21
C ILE A 532 -55.29 26.96 3.58
N ASP A 533 -55.77 25.73 3.37
CA ASP A 533 -57.08 25.46 2.79
C ASP A 533 -58.20 26.03 3.65
N ARG A 534 -58.14 25.87 4.98
CA ARG A 534 -59.12 26.47 5.90
C ARG A 534 -59.12 28.00 5.83
N ARG A 535 -57.96 28.62 5.65
CA ARG A 535 -57.83 30.09 5.52
C ARG A 535 -58.27 30.60 4.15
N LEU A 536 -58.02 29.85 3.08
CA LEU A 536 -58.48 30.17 1.73
C LEU A 536 -60.00 29.97 1.59
N ILE A 537 -60.59 28.96 2.23
CA ILE A 537 -62.04 28.79 2.33
C ILE A 537 -62.67 29.96 3.11
N ALA A 538 -62.05 30.38 4.22
CA ALA A 538 -62.50 31.54 4.98
C ALA A 538 -62.37 32.88 4.20
N ALA A 539 -61.41 32.99 3.27
CA ALA A 539 -61.23 34.17 2.42
C ALA A 539 -62.09 34.13 1.14
N GLY A 540 -62.39 32.95 0.59
CA GLY A 540 -63.26 32.75 -0.59
C GLY A 540 -64.74 32.99 -0.31
N ILE A 541 -65.15 32.96 0.97
CA ILE A 541 -66.50 33.35 1.41
C ILE A 541 -66.70 34.89 1.35
N LEU A 542 -65.65 35.68 1.09
CA LEU A 542 -65.73 37.15 1.00
C LEU A 542 -65.84 37.72 -0.43
N ILE A 543 -65.95 36.88 -1.48
CA ILE A 543 -66.11 37.34 -2.89
C ILE A 543 -67.47 36.92 -3.51
N VAL A 544 -68.35 36.29 -2.74
CA VAL A 544 -69.76 36.07 -3.16
C VAL A 544 -70.71 36.44 -2.03
N LEU A 545 -70.73 37.73 -1.70
CA LEU A 545 -71.81 38.52 -1.10
C LEU A 545 -71.59 39.97 -1.55
#